data_AF-A0A1L8CJM6-F1
#
_entry.id   AF-A0A1L8CJM6-F1
#
_cell.length_a   1.000
_cell.length_b   1.000
_cell.length_c   1.000
_cell.angle_alpha   90.00
_cell.angle_beta   90.00
_cell.angle_gamma   90.00
#
_symmetry.space_group_name_H-M   'P 1'
#
loop_
_entity.id
_entity.type
_entity.pdbx_description
1 polymer ?
#
loop_
_entity_poly.entity_id
_entity_poly.type
_entity_poly.pdbx_seq_one_letter_code
_entity_poly.pdbx_strand_id
1 'polypeptide(L)' 'MIINPWGEVVDELAEGQGFVVADLSMAELNRVRESMPVLRHKKL' A
#
# COMPACT_ATOMS: atom_id res chain seq x y z
N MET A 1 2.26 -3.88 10.63
CA MET A 1 2.76 -2.96 9.59
C MET A 1 1.74 -2.87 8.46
N ILE A 2 1.32 -1.66 8.12
CA ILE A 2 0.48 -1.31 6.98
C ILE A 2 1.36 -0.48 6.03
N ILE A 3 1.32 -0.78 4.74
CA ILE A 3 2.17 -0.13 3.72
C ILE A 3 1.28 0.40 2.60
N ASN A 4 1.56 1.60 2.11
CA ASN A 4 0.84 2.19 0.98
C ASN A 4 1.34 1.65 -0.38
N PRO A 5 0.67 1.99 -1.50
CA PRO A 5 1.05 1.51 -2.83
C PRO A 5 2.43 1.95 -3.34
N TRP A 6 3.08 2.92 -2.68
CA TRP A 6 4.43 3.40 -3.03
C TRP A 6 5.53 2.77 -2.18
N GLY A 7 5.17 1.90 -1.23
CA GLY A 7 6.12 1.20 -0.36
C GLY A 7 6.40 1.91 0.97
N GLU A 8 5.64 2.95 1.31
CA GLU A 8 5.79 3.69 2.56
C GLU A 8 5.01 2.99 3.68
N VAL A 9 5.64 2.84 4.86
CA VAL A 9 5.00 2.31 6.06
C VAL A 9 4.09 3.38 6.66
N VAL A 10 2.78 3.12 6.68
CA VAL A 10 1.78 4.08 7.19
C VAL A 10 1.40 3.84 8.64
N ASP A 11 1.53 2.60 9.14
CA ASP A 11 1.40 2.30 10.56
C ASP A 11 2.10 0.98 10.89
N GLU A 12 2.73 0.88 12.05
CA GLU A 12 3.46 -0.31 12.49
C GLU A 12 3.48 -0.43 14.01
N LEU A 13 3.29 -1.65 14.51
CA LEU A 13 3.53 -2.01 15.89
C LEU A 13 4.83 -2.82 15.94
N ALA A 14 5.89 -2.23 16.47
CA ALA A 14 7.22 -2.85 16.51
C ALA A 14 7.28 -4.04 17.47
N GLU A 15 6.71 -3.91 18.68
CA GLU A 15 6.70 -4.95 19.70
C GLU A 15 5.46 -4.82 20.61
N GLY A 16 5.15 -5.88 21.37
CA GLY A 16 4.07 -5.87 22.36
C GLY A 16 2.68 -6.18 21.81
N GLN A 17 1.65 -5.99 22.64
CA GLN A 17 0.24 -6.25 22.29
C GLN A 17 -0.46 -4.95 21.89
N GLY A 18 -1.18 -4.97 20.78
CA GLY A 18 -1.94 -3.83 20.28
C GLY A 18 -2.48 -4.07 18.88
N PHE A 19 -3.09 -3.04 18.30
CA PHE A 19 -3.53 -3.03 16.91
C PHE A 19 -3.09 -1.72 16.23
N VAL A 20 -2.92 -1.78 14.92
CA VAL A 20 -2.59 -0.64 14.05
C VAL A 20 -3.77 -0.32 13.15
N VAL A 21 -3.98 0.96 12.85
CA VAL A 21 -5.12 1.44 12.04
C VAL A 21 -4.63 2.53 11.11
N ALA A 22 -4.93 2.41 9.82
CA ALA A 22 -4.61 3.45 8.84
C ALA A 22 -5.77 3.64 7.86
N ASP A 23 -6.01 4.90 7.50
CA ASP A 23 -6.91 5.26 6.41
C ASP A 23 -6.20 5.08 5.07
N LEU A 24 -6.79 4.28 4.19
CA LEU A 24 -6.25 4.04 2.85
C LEU A 24 -7.13 4.72 1.79
N SER A 25 -6.48 5.43 0.87
CA SER A 25 -7.16 6.11 -0.23
C SER A 25 -7.24 5.23 -1.47
N MET A 26 -8.46 4.84 -1.85
CA MET A 26 -8.69 4.15 -3.13
C MET A 26 -8.32 5.02 -4.33
N ALA A 27 -8.45 6.34 -4.21
CA ALA A 27 -8.05 7.27 -5.25
C ALA A 27 -6.52 7.22 -5.48
N GLU A 28 -5.73 7.13 -4.40
CA GLU A 28 -4.27 7.00 -4.49
C GLU A 28 -3.85 5.67 -5.11
N LEU A 29 -4.45 4.56 -4.66
CA LEU A 29 -4.20 3.24 -5.22
C LEU A 29 -4.46 3.20 -6.73
N ASN A 30 -5.58 3.78 -7.17
CA ASN A 30 -5.92 3.83 -8.59
C ASN A 30 -4.92 4.68 -9.38
N ARG A 31 -4.55 5.88 -8.88
CA ARG A 31 -3.54 6.73 -9.50
C ARG A 31 -2.19 6.00 -9.67
N VAL A 32 -1.72 5.31 -8.64
CA VAL A 32 -0.45 4.55 -8.69
C VAL A 32 -0.51 3.42 -9.71
N ARG A 33 -1.63 2.68 -9.78
CA ARG A 33 -1.82 1.62 -10.76
C ARG A 33 -1.91 2.13 -12.20
N GLU A 34 -2.44 3.33 -12.40
CA GLU A 34 -2.49 3.99 -13.71
C GLU A 34 -1.12 4.50 -14.14
N SER A 35 -0.36 5.12 -13.22
CA SER A 35 0.99 5.64 -13.52
C SER A 35 2.02 4.53 -13.72
N MET A 36 1.86 3.40 -13.03
CA MET A 36 2.76 2.25 -13.11
C MET A 36 1.98 0.95 -13.30
N PRO A 37 1.44 0.67 -14.51
CA PRO A 37 0.56 -0.45 -14.79
C PRO A 37 1.33 -1.77 -14.96
N VAL A 38 2.18 -2.13 -14.00
CA VAL A 38 3.11 -3.28 -14.06
C VAL A 38 2.41 -4.60 -14.42
N LEU A 39 1.15 -4.77 -13.98
CA LEU A 39 0.36 -5.96 -14.26
C LEU A 39 0.07 -6.13 -15.76
N ARG A 40 0.01 -5.04 -16.54
CA ARG A 40 -0.18 -5.09 -17.99
C ARG A 40 1.08 -5.53 -18.75
N HIS A 41 2.25 -5.37 -18.13
CA HIS A 41 3.53 -5.77 -18.73
C HIS A 41 3.89 -7.23 -18.43
N LYS A 42 3.16 -7.88 -17.52
CA LYS A 42 3.37 -9.28 -17.18
C LYS A 42 2.97 -10.17 -18.36
N LYS A 43 3.93 -10.82 -19.02
CA LYS A 43 3.69 -11.91 -19.96
C LYS A 43 3.59 -13.22 -19.18
N LEU A 44 2.51 -13.98 -19.40
CA LEU A 44 2.31 -15.33 -18.87
C LEU A 44 2.83 -16.36 -19.87
#